data_AF-A0A2D4KM64-F1
#
_entry.id   AF-A0A2D4KM64-F1
#
_cell.length_a   1.000
_cell.length_b   1.000
_cell.length_c   1.000
_cell.angle_alpha   90.00
_cell.angle_beta   90.00
_cell.angle_gamma   90.00
#
_symmetry.space_group_name_H-M   'P 1'
#
loop_
_entity.id
_entity.type
_entity.pdbx_description
1 polymer ?
#
loop_
_entity_poly.entity_id
_entity_poly.type
_entity_poly.pdbx_seq_one_letter_code
_entity_poly.pdbx_strand_id
1 'polypeptide(L)'
;DKDSRMAIKNWREKTKNHYRERISLNYIGIHEHKAYPCFIAQDVLQFRLPDDPDYRILAILQDKRDFTYSRKLKKEVEFALQFNMAVLDVKCSEVISSSGFVCEIQANESFAGSNFFFKKIVFEFVLPVLALYNRVKLNAFEDAVNLDL
;
A
#
# COMPACT_ATOMS: atom_id res chain seq x y z
N ASP A 1 -1.31 -1.35 -18.47
CA ASP A 1 -0.27 -0.73 -19.33
C ASP A 1 0.63 -1.82 -19.94
N LYS A 2 1.18 -1.63 -21.16
CA LYS A 2 2.07 -2.60 -21.84
C LYS A 2 3.41 -2.72 -21.11
N ASP A 3 3.93 -1.61 -20.60
CA ASP A 3 5.24 -1.56 -19.95
C ASP A 3 5.26 -2.32 -18.62
N SER A 4 4.20 -2.19 -17.81
CA SER A 4 4.02 -2.98 -16.59
C SER A 4 3.97 -4.48 -16.86
N ARG A 5 3.30 -4.92 -17.95
CA ARG A 5 3.25 -6.35 -18.33
C ARG A 5 4.63 -6.89 -18.71
N MET A 6 5.43 -6.07 -19.39
CA MET A 6 6.80 -6.43 -19.76
C MET A 6 7.71 -6.52 -18.53
N ALA A 7 7.59 -5.59 -17.58
CA ALA A 7 8.33 -5.63 -16.32
C ALA A 7 8.02 -6.91 -15.52
N ILE A 8 6.74 -7.28 -15.38
CA ILE A 8 6.33 -8.54 -14.71
C ILE A 8 6.92 -9.75 -15.44
N LYS A 9 6.86 -9.77 -16.78
CA LYS A 9 7.38 -10.90 -17.56
C LYS A 9 8.89 -11.07 -17.34
N ASN A 10 9.65 -9.97 -17.42
CA ASN A 10 11.09 -9.97 -17.21
C ASN A 10 11.44 -10.41 -15.78
N TRP A 11 10.73 -9.90 -14.78
CA TRP A 11 10.87 -10.33 -13.39
C TRP A 11 10.62 -11.84 -13.25
N ARG A 12 9.50 -12.34 -13.79
CA ARG A 12 9.13 -13.76 -13.72
C ARG A 12 10.15 -14.65 -14.40
N GLU A 13 10.70 -14.25 -15.55
CA GLU A 13 11.74 -15.00 -16.25
C GLU A 13 13.03 -15.07 -15.44
N LYS A 14 13.47 -13.94 -14.87
CA LYS A 14 14.65 -13.88 -14.00
C LYS A 14 14.51 -14.78 -12.77
N THR A 15 13.34 -14.75 -12.12
CA THR A 15 13.08 -15.53 -10.91
C THR A 15 12.90 -17.02 -11.22
N LYS A 16 12.26 -17.39 -12.34
CA LYS A 16 12.12 -18.78 -12.79
C LYS A 16 13.46 -19.45 -13.09
N ASN A 17 14.46 -18.69 -13.54
CA ASN A 17 15.80 -19.24 -13.76
C ASN A 17 16.52 -19.59 -12.45
N HIS A 18 16.10 -19.02 -11.33
CA HIS A 18 16.68 -19.29 -10.00
C HIS A 18 15.90 -20.36 -9.22
N TYR A 19 14.59 -20.43 -9.39
CA TYR A 19 13.73 -21.35 -8.65
C TYR A 19 13.03 -22.36 -9.58
N ARG A 20 13.27 -23.66 -9.33
CA ARG A 20 12.61 -24.75 -10.08
C ARG A 20 11.13 -24.89 -9.73
N GLU A 21 10.76 -24.52 -8.51
CA GLU A 21 9.40 -24.59 -7.98
C GLU A 21 8.59 -23.33 -8.30
N ARG A 22 7.26 -23.44 -8.22
CA ARG A 22 6.36 -22.33 -8.59
C ARG A 22 6.33 -21.27 -7.50
N ILE A 23 6.59 -20.02 -7.89
CA ILE A 23 6.34 -18.83 -7.07
C ILE A 23 4.83 -18.73 -6.81
N SER A 24 4.45 -18.55 -5.54
CA SER A 24 3.06 -18.29 -5.17
C SER A 24 2.76 -16.81 -5.37
N LEU A 25 1.64 -16.47 -6.02
CA LEU A 25 1.23 -15.10 -6.30
C LEU A 25 -0.21 -14.89 -5.83
N ASN A 26 -0.43 -13.86 -5.01
CA ASN A 26 -1.72 -13.50 -4.47
C ASN A 26 -2.00 -12.03 -4.77
N TYR A 27 -3.18 -11.73 -5.30
CA TYR A 27 -3.64 -10.34 -5.44
C TYR A 27 -4.62 -10.02 -4.32
N ILE A 28 -4.31 -8.99 -3.56
CA ILE A 28 -5.12 -8.47 -2.47
C ILE A 28 -5.86 -7.25 -2.99
N GLY A 29 -7.16 -7.41 -3.20
CA GLY A 29 -8.03 -6.28 -3.54
C GLY A 29 -8.13 -5.30 -2.37
N ILE A 30 -8.60 -5.77 -1.22
CA ILE A 30 -8.74 -4.98 0.02
C ILE A 30 -8.33 -5.86 1.20
N HIS A 31 -7.52 -5.33 2.12
CA HIS A 31 -7.19 -5.96 3.39
C HIS A 31 -7.13 -4.93 4.51
N GLU A 32 -7.91 -5.16 5.54
CA GLU A 32 -7.96 -4.30 6.73
C GLU A 32 -6.92 -4.75 7.76
N HIS A 33 -6.23 -3.80 8.37
CA HIS A 33 -5.28 -4.09 9.43
C HIS A 33 -5.99 -4.72 10.64
N LYS A 34 -5.48 -5.86 11.13
CA LYS A 34 -6.10 -6.67 12.21
C LYS A 34 -6.54 -5.87 13.44
N ALA A 35 -5.70 -4.96 13.93
CA ALA A 35 -6.02 -4.12 15.08
C ALA A 35 -6.70 -2.78 14.73
N TYR A 36 -6.70 -2.35 13.46
CA TYR A 36 -7.17 -1.03 13.03
C TYR A 36 -7.87 -1.11 11.67
N PRO A 37 -9.16 -1.48 11.63
CA PRO A 37 -9.86 -1.74 10.37
C PRO A 37 -9.88 -0.59 9.36
N CYS A 38 -9.75 0.65 9.83
CA CYS A 38 -9.67 1.84 8.97
C CYS A 38 -8.35 1.96 8.19
N PHE A 39 -7.32 1.17 8.52
CA PHE A 39 -6.08 1.10 7.77
C PHE A 39 -6.15 -0.05 6.78
N ILE A 40 -6.14 0.29 5.51
CA ILE A 40 -6.48 -0.63 4.43
C ILE A 40 -5.33 -0.69 3.44
N ALA A 41 -4.80 -1.89 3.22
CA ALA A 41 -3.99 -2.19 2.07
C ALA A 41 -4.92 -2.51 0.90
N GLN A 42 -4.72 -1.82 -0.22
CA GLN A 42 -5.57 -1.96 -1.40
C GLN A 42 -4.71 -2.21 -2.64
N ASP A 43 -5.20 -3.07 -3.53
CA ASP A 43 -4.59 -3.39 -4.83
C ASP A 43 -3.13 -3.84 -4.73
N VAL A 44 -2.84 -4.70 -3.75
CA VAL A 44 -1.48 -5.17 -3.47
C VAL A 44 -1.23 -6.53 -4.12
N LEU A 45 -0.14 -6.65 -4.87
CA LEU A 45 0.34 -7.94 -5.36
C LEU A 45 1.36 -8.50 -4.35
N GLN A 46 1.05 -9.66 -3.76
CA GLN A 46 1.97 -10.41 -2.92
C GLN A 46 2.52 -11.61 -3.66
N PHE A 47 3.75 -11.98 -3.31
CA PHE A 47 4.35 -13.21 -3.78
C PHE A 47 5.16 -13.89 -2.68
N ARG A 48 5.37 -15.18 -2.83
CA ARG A 48 6.25 -15.96 -1.95
C ARG A 48 7.14 -16.86 -2.80
N LEU A 49 8.43 -16.81 -2.52
CA LEU A 49 9.42 -17.68 -3.15
C LEU A 49 9.35 -19.09 -2.54
N PRO A 50 9.69 -20.16 -3.27
CA PRO A 50 9.58 -21.53 -2.76
C PRO A 50 10.39 -21.79 -1.48
N ASP A 51 11.58 -21.19 -1.40
CA ASP A 51 12.50 -21.36 -0.27
C ASP A 51 12.29 -20.33 0.85
N ASP A 52 11.31 -19.42 0.70
CA ASP A 52 11.02 -18.36 1.66
C ASP A 52 9.65 -18.60 2.31
N PRO A 53 9.58 -18.74 3.65
CA PRO A 53 8.30 -18.85 4.33
C PRO A 53 7.46 -17.56 4.25
N ASP A 54 8.09 -16.40 4.11
CA ASP A 54 7.46 -15.10 4.23
C ASP A 54 6.95 -14.56 2.88
N TYR A 55 5.77 -13.93 2.90
CA TYR A 55 5.26 -13.19 1.75
C TYR A 55 6.00 -11.86 1.59
N ARG A 56 6.12 -11.41 0.35
CA ARG A 56 6.70 -10.12 -0.06
C ARG A 56 5.72 -9.38 -0.95
N ILE A 57 5.81 -8.05 -0.98
CA ILE A 57 5.02 -7.23 -1.91
C ILE A 57 5.79 -7.04 -3.22
N LEU A 58 5.15 -7.30 -4.36
CA LEU A 58 5.66 -6.92 -5.67
C LEU A 58 5.03 -5.61 -6.11
N ALA A 59 5.81 -4.53 -6.12
CA ALA A 59 5.36 -3.21 -6.53
C ALA A 59 5.83 -2.91 -7.96
N ILE A 60 4.90 -2.56 -8.84
CA ILE A 60 5.21 -2.22 -10.23
C ILE A 60 5.08 -0.71 -10.41
N LEU A 61 6.22 -0.05 -10.57
CA LEU A 61 6.32 1.40 -10.58
C LEU A 61 6.68 1.95 -11.97
N GLN A 62 6.29 3.20 -12.21
CA GLN A 62 6.58 3.96 -13.42
C GLN A 62 7.70 4.96 -13.15
N ASP A 63 8.79 4.88 -13.93
CA ASP A 63 10.04 5.60 -13.66
C ASP A 63 9.85 7.11 -13.43
N LYS A 64 9.15 7.80 -14.34
CA LYS A 64 8.95 9.26 -14.25
C LYS A 64 8.01 9.67 -13.10
N ARG A 65 7.06 8.79 -12.77
CA ARG A 65 6.01 9.09 -11.79
C ARG A 65 6.48 8.83 -10.37
N ASP A 66 7.20 7.75 -10.17
CA ASP A 66 7.39 7.16 -8.84
C ASP A 66 8.83 7.32 -8.33
N PHE A 67 9.77 7.66 -9.21
CA PHE A 67 11.16 7.88 -8.85
C PHE A 67 11.58 9.34 -9.02
N THR A 68 12.56 9.74 -8.21
CA THR A 68 13.31 10.99 -8.39
C THR A 68 14.27 10.85 -9.58
N TYR A 69 14.83 11.97 -10.03
CA TYR A 69 15.88 11.97 -11.06
C TYR A 69 17.10 11.11 -10.68
N SER A 70 17.36 10.97 -9.37
CA SER A 70 18.43 10.14 -8.80
C SER A 70 18.02 8.67 -8.60
N ARG A 71 16.91 8.22 -9.18
CA ARG A 71 16.38 6.84 -9.05
C ARG A 71 16.10 6.39 -7.61
N LYS A 72 15.78 7.34 -6.72
CA LYS A 72 15.21 7.03 -5.41
C LYS A 72 13.69 7.05 -5.50
N LEU A 73 13.01 6.31 -4.64
CA LEU A 73 11.56 6.43 -4.53
C LEU A 73 11.18 7.85 -4.10
N LYS A 74 10.09 8.38 -4.67
CA LYS A 74 9.45 9.57 -4.11
C LYS A 74 8.85 9.25 -2.76
N LYS A 75 8.80 10.25 -1.87
CA LYS A 75 8.38 10.06 -0.47
C LYS A 75 6.97 9.50 -0.36
N GLU A 76 6.06 9.90 -1.23
CA GLU A 76 4.66 9.45 -1.24
C GLU A 76 4.56 7.97 -1.61
N VAL A 77 5.41 7.53 -2.54
CA VAL A 77 5.47 6.12 -2.97
C VAL A 77 6.10 5.26 -1.90
N GLU A 78 7.22 5.72 -1.32
CA GLU A 78 7.87 5.05 -0.19
C GLU A 78 6.90 4.92 0.99
N PHE A 79 6.17 5.99 1.33
CA PHE A 79 5.14 5.97 2.36
C PHE A 79 4.06 4.93 2.08
N ALA A 80 3.50 4.91 0.87
CA ALA A 80 2.45 3.96 0.50
C ALA A 80 2.92 2.49 0.59
N LEU A 81 4.16 2.22 0.18
CA LEU A 81 4.76 0.89 0.30
C LEU A 81 4.94 0.49 1.77
N GLN A 82 5.50 1.38 2.60
CA GLN A 82 5.68 1.15 4.02
C GLN A 82 4.34 0.94 4.74
N PHE A 83 3.31 1.69 4.35
CA PHE A 83 1.95 1.53 4.86
C PHE A 83 1.38 0.16 4.51
N ASN A 84 1.44 -0.26 3.25
CA ASN A 84 0.95 -1.57 2.83
C ASN A 84 1.72 -2.72 3.50
N MET A 85 3.04 -2.60 3.65
CA MET A 85 3.86 -3.56 4.39
C MET A 85 3.42 -3.67 5.86
N ALA A 86 3.16 -2.53 6.52
CA ALA A 86 2.69 -2.51 7.90
C ALA A 86 1.28 -3.09 8.07
N VAL A 87 0.36 -2.82 7.12
CA VAL A 87 -1.01 -3.38 7.16
C VAL A 87 -1.02 -4.88 6.94
N LEU A 88 -0.16 -5.39 6.05
CA LEU A 88 -0.09 -6.80 5.67
C LEU A 88 0.89 -7.63 6.51
N ASP A 89 1.59 -6.99 7.46
CA ASP A 89 2.65 -7.60 8.27
C ASP A 89 3.75 -8.27 7.42
N VAL A 90 4.20 -7.56 6.37
CA VAL A 90 5.23 -8.00 5.43
C VAL A 90 6.55 -7.25 5.69
N LYS A 91 7.66 -7.98 5.65
CA LYS A 91 9.00 -7.43 5.96
C LYS A 91 9.69 -6.72 4.80
N CYS A 92 9.36 -7.04 3.55
CA CYS A 92 9.97 -6.37 2.42
C CYS A 92 9.07 -6.31 1.18
N SER A 93 9.41 -5.37 0.31
CA SER A 93 8.84 -5.22 -1.02
C SER A 93 9.92 -5.28 -2.08
N GLU A 94 9.70 -6.07 -3.11
CA GLU A 94 10.45 -5.98 -4.36
C GLU A 94 9.76 -4.98 -5.28
N VAL A 95 10.50 -3.97 -5.69
CA VAL A 95 10.05 -2.91 -6.58
C VAL A 95 10.64 -3.18 -7.95
N ILE A 96 9.78 -3.27 -8.96
CA ILE A 96 10.19 -3.36 -10.36
C ILE A 96 9.66 -2.16 -11.13
N SER A 97 10.47 -1.63 -12.04
CA SER A 97 10.05 -0.56 -12.92
C SER A 97 9.93 -0.99 -14.38
N SER A 98 9.21 -0.19 -15.16
CA SER A 98 9.08 -0.34 -16.62
C SER A 98 10.42 -0.38 -17.35
N SER A 99 11.45 0.33 -16.88
CA SER A 99 12.80 0.30 -17.46
C SER A 99 13.65 -0.90 -17.02
N GLY A 100 13.09 -1.80 -16.20
CA GLY A 100 13.80 -2.97 -15.68
C GLY A 100 14.66 -2.68 -14.45
N PHE A 101 14.49 -1.50 -13.82
CA PHE A 101 15.07 -1.26 -12.49
C PHE A 101 14.40 -2.20 -11.47
N VAL A 102 15.22 -2.87 -10.67
CA VAL A 102 14.77 -3.74 -9.58
C VAL A 102 15.47 -3.31 -8.31
N CYS A 103 14.72 -3.01 -7.26
CA CYS A 103 15.28 -2.82 -5.93
C CYS A 103 14.41 -3.47 -4.86
N GLU A 104 15.04 -3.82 -3.75
CA GLU A 104 14.33 -4.32 -2.57
C GLU A 104 14.24 -3.19 -1.54
N ILE A 105 13.05 -3.01 -0.96
CA ILE A 105 12.78 -2.06 0.10
C ILE A 105 12.41 -2.85 1.35
N GLN A 106 13.16 -2.64 2.43
CA GLN A 106 12.87 -3.24 3.73
C GLN A 106 11.79 -2.44 4.45
N ALA A 107 10.93 -3.15 5.19
CA ALA A 107 10.00 -2.53 6.11
C ALA A 107 10.79 -1.76 7.18
N ASN A 108 10.38 -0.53 7.41
CA ASN A 108 11.01 0.33 8.38
C ASN A 108 10.39 0.09 9.76
N GLU A 109 11.16 -0.42 10.71
CA GLU A 109 10.71 -0.65 12.09
C GLU A 109 10.19 0.63 12.75
N SER A 110 10.78 1.79 12.42
CA SER A 110 10.30 3.09 12.90
C SER A 110 8.96 3.50 12.30
N PHE A 111 8.62 3.02 11.10
CA PHE A 111 7.31 3.21 10.50
C PHE A 111 6.25 2.35 11.18
N ALA A 112 6.57 1.09 11.50
CA ALA A 112 5.71 0.25 12.33
C ALA A 112 5.43 0.90 13.70
N GLY A 113 6.45 1.56 14.29
CA GLY A 113 6.28 2.41 15.47
C GLY A 113 5.45 3.68 15.22
N SER A 114 5.65 4.35 14.07
CA SER A 114 4.91 5.55 13.64
C SER A 114 3.43 5.28 13.38
N ASN A 115 3.05 4.02 13.17
CA ASN A 115 1.66 3.58 13.15
C ASN A 115 0.92 3.99 14.44
N PHE A 116 1.60 4.05 15.58
CA PHE A 116 1.05 4.63 16.82
C PHE A 116 0.65 6.10 16.67
N PHE A 117 1.51 6.90 16.04
CA PHE A 117 1.26 8.31 15.80
C PHE A 117 0.10 8.53 14.82
N PHE A 118 0.02 7.75 13.74
CA PHE A 118 -1.10 7.81 12.81
C PHE A 118 -2.44 7.45 13.45
N LYS A 119 -2.46 6.43 14.32
CA LYS A 119 -3.66 6.09 15.11
C LYS A 119 -4.11 7.26 15.95
N LYS A 120 -3.18 7.92 16.64
CA LYS A 120 -3.48 9.09 17.46
C LYS A 120 -4.12 10.19 16.62
N ILE A 121 -3.54 10.51 15.46
CA ILE A 121 -4.11 11.51 14.54
C ILE A 121 -5.55 11.14 14.12
N VAL A 122 -5.77 9.88 13.74
CA VAL A 122 -7.09 9.45 13.27
C VAL A 122 -8.13 9.52 14.36
N PHE A 123 -7.83 9.04 15.57
CA PHE A 123 -8.78 9.02 16.68
C PHE A 123 -9.02 10.40 17.29
N GLU A 124 -7.98 11.22 17.45
CA GLU A 124 -8.11 12.51 18.12
C GLU A 124 -8.61 13.62 17.20
N PHE A 125 -8.35 13.52 15.89
CA PHE A 125 -8.68 14.60 14.96
C PHE A 125 -9.62 14.15 13.84
N VAL A 126 -9.25 13.12 13.08
CA VAL A 126 -10.01 12.77 11.86
C VAL A 126 -11.42 12.29 12.19
N LEU A 127 -11.58 11.33 13.10
CA LEU A 127 -12.89 10.80 13.47
C LEU A 127 -13.79 11.86 14.11
N PRO A 128 -13.33 12.69 15.07
CA PRO A 128 -14.14 13.78 15.61
C PRO A 128 -14.55 14.81 14.56
N VAL A 129 -13.65 15.19 13.65
CA VAL A 129 -13.97 16.13 12.57
C VAL A 129 -15.01 15.55 11.61
N LEU A 130 -14.89 14.27 11.24
CA LEU A 130 -15.88 13.58 10.41
C LEU A 130 -17.23 13.46 11.12
N ALA A 131 -17.24 13.17 12.42
CA ALA A 131 -18.46 13.12 13.23
C ALA A 131 -19.14 14.50 13.31
N LEU A 132 -18.36 15.57 13.51
CA LEU A 132 -18.86 16.95 13.50
C LEU A 132 -19.42 17.32 12.13
N TYR A 133 -18.71 16.99 11.04
CA TYR A 133 -19.17 17.24 9.68
C TYR A 133 -20.51 16.54 9.40
N ASN A 134 -20.63 15.27 9.78
CA ASN A 134 -21.89 14.52 9.64
C ASN A 134 -23.01 15.15 10.46
N ARG A 135 -22.73 15.58 11.69
CA ARG A 135 -23.72 16.27 12.53
C ARG A 135 -24.16 17.61 11.93
N VAL A 136 -23.24 18.42 11.43
CA VAL A 136 -23.57 19.69 10.75
C VAL A 136 -24.40 19.43 9.49
N LYS A 137 -24.06 18.40 8.71
CA LYS A 137 -24.86 18.00 7.54
C LYS A 137 -26.27 17.57 7.94
N LEU A 138 -26.40 16.69 8.93
CA LEU A 138 -27.70 16.23 9.44
C LEU A 138 -28.56 17.42 9.90
N ASN A 139 -27.99 18.33 10.69
CA ASN A 139 -28.69 19.53 11.14
C ASN A 139 -29.10 20.42 9.96
N ALA A 140 -28.23 20.64 8.97
CA ALA A 140 -28.57 21.44 7.80
C ALA A 140 -29.70 20.82 6.95
N PHE A 141 -29.79 19.49 6.90
CA PHE A 141 -30.92 18.79 6.28
C PHE A 141 -32.19 18.87 7.12
N GLU A 142 -32.12 18.73 8.44
CA GLU A 142 -33.27 18.89 9.34
C GLU A 142 -33.83 20.31 9.31
N ASP A 143 -32.96 21.33 9.31
CA ASP A 143 -33.35 22.74 9.22
C ASP A 143 -34.01 23.06 7.88
N ALA A 144 -33.54 22.47 6.78
CA ALA A 144 -34.16 22.61 5.46
C ALA A 144 -35.54 21.92 5.38
N VAL A 145 -35.71 20.76 6.01
CA VAL A 145 -37.00 20.05 6.07
C VAL A 145 -38.01 20.80 6.96
N ASN A 146 -37.55 21.48 8.01
CA ASN A 146 -38.40 22.26 8.90
C ASN A 146 -38.76 23.66 8.38
N LEU A 147 -38.13 24.13 7.29
CA LEU A 147 -38.45 25.40 6.64
C LEU A 147 -39.56 25.28 5.57
N ASP A 148 -39.91 24.05 5.17
CA ASP A 148 -40.95 23.73 4.18
C ASP A 148 -42.30 23.30 4.82
N LEU A 149 -42.48 23.52 6.13
CA LEU A 149 -43.73 23.34 6.89
C LEU A 149 -44.21 24.69 7.46
#